data_AF-A0A2E9QE98-F1
#
_entry.id   AF-A0A2E9QE98-F1
#
_cell.length_a   1.000
_cell.length_b   1.000
_cell.length_c   1.000
_cell.angle_alpha   90.00
_cell.angle_beta   90.00
_cell.angle_gamma   90.00
#
_symmetry.space_group_name_H-M   'P 1'
#
loop_
_entity.id
_entity.type
_entity.pdbx_description
1 polymer ?
#
loop_
_entity_poly.entity_id
_entity_poly.type
_entity_poly.pdbx_seq_one_letter_code
_entity_poly.pdbx_strand_id
1 'polypeptide(L)'
;MVIGMIAGVAPMPEPVPRAILTFLTAGNLTGPPLMLLSMVAHFGYGTVWALIAGRLLTEFRTLQGLALGAFLWLLMQVLVLPGIGWGFFGIDITPAIAVATLVLHLIYGAVTGYLAGSWLETEGSSGVQRNSQQGRMAQSQN
;
A
#
# COMPACT_ATOMS: atom_id res chain seq x y z
N MET A 1 -10.74 -8.17 7.48
CA MET A 1 -11.89 -7.29 7.80
C MET A 1 -13.21 -8.02 7.84
N VAL A 2 -13.57 -8.81 6.81
CA VAL A 2 -14.86 -9.56 6.81
C VAL A 2 -15.07 -10.41 8.06
N ILE A 3 -14.06 -11.20 8.49
CA ILE A 3 -14.15 -12.01 9.72
C ILE A 3 -14.34 -11.14 10.98
N GLY A 4 -13.63 -10.02 11.08
CA GLY A 4 -13.77 -9.09 12.21
C GLY A 4 -15.11 -8.38 12.26
N MET A 5 -15.70 -8.08 11.10
CA MET A 5 -17.04 -7.47 10.99
C MET A 5 -18.11 -8.48 11.42
N ILE A 6 -18.00 -9.73 10.97
CA ILE A 6 -18.91 -10.82 11.38
C ILE A 6 -18.80 -11.09 12.88
N ALA A 7 -17.58 -11.03 13.43
CA ALA A 7 -17.33 -11.24 14.85
C ALA A 7 -17.60 -9.99 15.72
N GLY A 8 -18.06 -8.87 15.15
CA GLY A 8 -18.36 -7.64 15.89
C GLY A 8 -17.15 -6.93 16.52
N VAL A 9 -15.93 -7.34 16.15
CA VAL A 9 -14.66 -6.80 16.66
C VAL A 9 -14.01 -5.82 15.69
N ALA A 10 -14.55 -5.65 14.48
CA ALA A 10 -14.05 -4.67 13.53
C ALA A 10 -14.40 -3.25 14.03
N PRO A 11 -13.40 -2.36 14.13
CA PRO A 11 -13.63 -0.99 14.60
C PRO A 11 -14.33 -0.10 13.56
N MET A 12 -14.59 -0.59 12.35
CA MET A 12 -15.22 0.19 11.27
C MET A 12 -16.46 -0.54 10.72
N PRO A 13 -17.53 0.21 10.37
CA PRO A 13 -18.79 -0.36 9.87
C PRO A 13 -18.63 -1.00 8.49
N GLU A 14 -17.73 -0.48 7.66
CA GLU A 14 -17.38 -1.04 6.37
C GLU A 14 -15.92 -0.71 6.00
N PRO A 15 -15.30 -1.37 5.00
CA PRO A 15 -13.94 -1.03 4.58
C PRO A 15 -13.87 0.38 3.97
N VAL A 16 -12.85 1.17 4.33
CA VAL A 16 -12.68 2.55 3.86
C VAL A 16 -12.78 2.70 2.33
N PRO A 17 -12.12 1.85 1.49
CA PRO A 17 -12.25 1.98 0.03
C PRO A 17 -13.68 1.78 -0.48
N ARG A 18 -14.47 0.95 0.22
CA ARG A 18 -15.88 0.74 -0.07
C ARG A 18 -16.70 1.96 0.30
N ALA A 19 -16.47 2.54 1.48
CA ALA A 19 -17.15 3.77 1.89
C ALA A 19 -16.92 4.93 0.89
N ILE A 20 -15.68 5.08 0.39
CA ILE A 20 -15.34 6.06 -0.65
C ILE A 20 -16.17 5.83 -1.92
N LEU A 21 -16.21 4.60 -2.44
CA LEU A 21 -16.94 4.32 -3.67
C LEU A 21 -18.46 4.39 -3.49
N THR A 22 -19.00 4.00 -2.34
CA THR A 22 -20.41 4.23 -2.00
C THR A 22 -20.73 5.72 -2.07
N PHE A 23 -19.88 6.57 -1.48
CA PHE A 23 -20.02 8.03 -1.54
C PHE A 23 -19.94 8.56 -2.98
N LEU A 24 -18.93 8.16 -3.76
CA LEU A 24 -18.72 8.62 -5.14
C LEU A 24 -19.82 8.15 -6.11
N THR A 25 -20.40 6.97 -5.89
CA THR A 25 -21.46 6.43 -6.75
C THR A 25 -22.86 6.82 -6.28
N ALA A 26 -22.98 7.62 -5.22
CA ALA A 26 -24.25 7.93 -4.55
C ALA A 26 -25.06 6.67 -4.19
N GLY A 27 -24.37 5.56 -3.88
CA GLY A 27 -25.00 4.28 -3.55
C GLY A 27 -25.56 3.47 -4.74
N ASN A 28 -25.36 3.92 -5.98
CA ASN A 28 -25.91 3.21 -7.16
C ASN A 28 -25.20 1.88 -7.47
N LEU A 29 -23.96 1.71 -6.99
CA LEU A 29 -23.22 0.46 -7.11
C LEU A 29 -23.16 -0.20 -5.74
N THR A 30 -23.60 -1.46 -5.65
CA THR A 30 -23.68 -2.19 -4.37
C THR A 30 -23.17 -3.62 -4.52
N GLY A 31 -23.06 -4.33 -3.39
CA GLY A 31 -22.79 -5.76 -3.37
C GLY A 31 -21.38 -6.15 -3.85
N PRO A 32 -21.21 -7.37 -4.39
CA PRO A 32 -19.91 -7.90 -4.80
C PRO A 32 -19.14 -7.04 -5.83
N PRO A 33 -19.77 -6.45 -6.87
CA PRO A 33 -19.07 -5.60 -7.82
C PRO A 33 -18.45 -4.35 -7.18
N LEU A 34 -19.16 -3.70 -6.25
CA LEU A 34 -18.64 -2.57 -5.49
C LEU A 34 -17.39 -2.98 -4.70
N MET A 35 -17.45 -4.12 -4.01
CA MET A 35 -16.31 -4.61 -3.22
C MET A 35 -15.09 -4.87 -4.10
N LEU A 36 -15.26 -5.55 -5.23
CA LEU A 36 -14.16 -5.83 -6.15
C LEU A 36 -13.54 -4.53 -6.68
N LEU A 37 -14.38 -3.58 -7.13
CA LEU A 37 -13.92 -2.29 -7.59
C LEU A 37 -13.16 -1.53 -6.48
N SER A 38 -13.66 -1.60 -5.24
CA SER A 38 -13.01 -0.99 -4.07
C SER A 38 -11.64 -1.57 -3.80
N MET A 39 -11.49 -2.89 -3.93
CA MET A 39 -10.20 -3.56 -3.79
C MET A 39 -9.24 -3.13 -4.90
N VAL A 40 -9.67 -3.18 -6.16
CA VAL A 40 -8.85 -2.78 -7.31
C VAL A 40 -8.43 -1.32 -7.21
N ALA A 41 -9.35 -0.42 -6.88
CA ALA A 41 -9.05 1.00 -6.73
C ALA A 41 -8.04 1.25 -5.58
N HIS A 42 -8.22 0.57 -4.45
CA HIS A 42 -7.33 0.71 -3.30
C HIS A 42 -5.91 0.23 -3.60
N PHE A 43 -5.76 -0.98 -4.14
CA PHE A 43 -4.44 -1.52 -4.49
C PHE A 43 -3.81 -0.78 -5.67
N GLY A 44 -4.61 -0.33 -6.63
CA GLY A 44 -4.16 0.51 -7.74
C GLY A 44 -3.58 1.84 -7.24
N TYR A 45 -4.30 2.53 -6.36
CA TYR A 45 -3.83 3.76 -5.73
C TYR A 45 -2.50 3.54 -4.96
N GLY A 46 -2.43 2.49 -4.13
CA GLY A 46 -1.20 2.14 -3.42
C GLY A 46 -0.03 1.87 -4.37
N THR A 47 -0.28 1.16 -5.46
CA THR A 47 0.72 0.86 -6.50
C THR A 47 1.25 2.13 -7.15
N VAL A 48 0.36 3.07 -7.52
CA VAL A 48 0.77 4.36 -8.11
C VAL A 48 1.71 5.10 -7.16
N TRP A 49 1.39 5.17 -5.87
CA TRP A 49 2.25 5.82 -4.89
C TRP A 49 3.58 5.11 -4.66
N ALA A 50 3.57 3.77 -4.64
CA ALA A 50 4.80 2.99 -4.54
C ALA A 50 5.72 3.24 -5.75
N LEU A 51 5.16 3.33 -6.97
CA LEU A 51 5.91 3.65 -8.18
C LEU A 51 6.48 5.08 -8.13
N ILE A 52 5.68 6.06 -7.70
CA ILE A 52 6.16 7.45 -7.53
C ILE A 52 7.32 7.47 -6.53
N ALA A 53 7.16 6.84 -5.36
CA ALA A 53 8.21 6.79 -4.34
C ALA A 53 9.49 6.11 -4.86
N GLY A 54 9.37 4.99 -5.57
CA GLY A 54 10.50 4.28 -6.17
C GLY A 54 11.21 5.06 -7.29
N ARG A 55 10.57 6.09 -7.88
CA ARG A 55 11.21 6.97 -8.87
C ARG A 55 11.83 8.22 -8.25
N LEU A 56 11.28 8.70 -7.13
CA LEU A 56 11.76 9.91 -6.46
C LEU A 56 12.88 9.62 -5.44
N LEU A 57 12.92 8.43 -4.88
CA LEU A 57 13.88 8.05 -3.86
C LEU A 57 15.04 7.27 -4.47
N THR A 58 16.27 7.66 -4.15
CA THR A 58 17.49 7.00 -4.62
C THR A 58 17.58 5.55 -4.17
N GLU A 59 17.07 5.26 -2.97
CA GLU A 59 16.93 3.91 -2.44
C GLU A 59 15.51 3.71 -1.93
N PHE A 60 14.84 2.66 -2.40
CA PHE A 60 13.49 2.31 -1.94
C PHE A 60 13.54 0.96 -1.22
N ARG A 61 13.72 1.03 0.10
CA ARG A 61 13.84 -0.13 1.00
C ARG A 61 12.73 -0.11 2.05
N THR A 62 12.75 -1.07 2.97
CA THR A 62 11.71 -1.24 4.01
C THR A 62 11.40 0.05 4.79
N LEU A 63 12.40 0.86 5.13
CA LEU A 63 12.18 2.10 5.88
C LEU A 63 11.42 3.15 5.05
N GLN A 64 11.77 3.30 3.76
CA GLN A 64 11.05 4.18 2.84
C GLN A 64 9.63 3.65 2.57
N GLY A 65 9.45 2.34 2.52
CA GLY A 65 8.15 1.71 2.45
C GLY A 65 7.29 1.99 3.69
N LEU A 66 7.85 1.89 4.89
CA LEU A 66 7.17 2.28 6.14
C LEU A 66 6.78 3.76 6.15
N ALA A 67 7.69 4.64 5.72
CA ALA A 67 7.42 6.07 5.60
C ALA A 67 6.29 6.35 4.60
N LEU A 68 6.28 5.64 3.45
CA LEU A 68 5.20 5.71 2.48
C LEU A 68 3.87 5.24 3.08
N GLY A 69 3.86 4.12 3.79
CA GLY A 69 2.68 3.60 4.48
C GLY A 69 2.11 4.61 5.49
N ALA A 70 2.97 5.18 6.33
CA ALA A 70 2.59 6.21 7.30
C ALA A 70 2.07 7.49 6.61
N PHE A 71 2.69 7.90 5.50
CA PHE A 71 2.25 9.05 4.70
C PHE A 71 0.85 8.83 4.10
N LEU A 72 0.62 7.69 3.45
CA LEU A 72 -0.68 7.35 2.87
C LEU A 72 -1.76 7.21 3.94
N TRP A 73 -1.42 6.64 5.09
CA TRP A 73 -2.29 6.62 6.25
C TRP A 73 -2.67 8.04 6.67
N LEU A 74 -1.71 8.94 6.82
CA LEU A 74 -1.97 10.31 7.23
C LEU A 74 -2.87 11.05 6.23
N LEU A 75 -2.62 10.89 4.92
CA LEU A 75 -3.50 11.43 3.88
C LEU A 75 -4.93 10.92 4.03
N MET A 76 -5.11 9.63 4.29
CA MET A 76 -6.43 9.05 4.52
C MET A 76 -7.10 9.65 5.77
N GLN A 77 -6.37 9.76 6.89
CA GLN A 77 -6.92 10.28 8.15
C GLN A 77 -7.36 11.75 8.07
N VAL A 78 -6.68 12.55 7.26
CA VAL A 78 -6.88 14.02 7.19
C VAL A 78 -7.74 14.44 6.01
N LEU A 79 -7.71 13.72 4.89
CA LEU A 79 -8.45 14.08 3.68
C LEU A 79 -9.65 13.17 3.44
N VAL A 80 -9.45 11.85 3.55
CA VAL A 80 -10.45 10.87 3.15
C VAL A 80 -11.50 10.68 4.23
N LEU A 81 -11.11 10.41 5.48
CA LEU A 81 -12.06 10.14 6.56
C LEU A 81 -13.01 11.33 6.82
N PRO A 82 -12.53 12.59 6.89
CA PRO A 82 -13.44 13.74 6.98
C PRO A 82 -14.34 13.86 5.74
N GLY A 83 -13.80 13.59 4.55
CA GLY A 83 -14.55 13.67 3.29
C GLY A 83 -15.72 12.70 3.19
N ILE A 84 -15.63 11.52 3.82
CA ILE A 84 -16.73 10.54 3.91
C ILE A 84 -17.57 10.70 5.19
N GLY A 85 -17.34 11.74 5.99
CA GLY A 85 -18.12 12.05 7.19
C GLY A 85 -17.78 11.24 8.43
N TRP A 86 -16.57 10.65 8.51
CA TRP A 86 -16.12 9.89 9.70
C TRP A 86 -15.25 10.74 10.65
N GLY A 87 -15.08 12.03 10.33
CA GLY A 87 -14.28 12.96 11.12
C GLY A 87 -12.77 12.75 10.97
N PHE A 88 -12.01 13.70 11.53
CA PHE A 88 -10.55 13.58 11.58
C PHE A 88 -10.16 12.38 12.42
N PHE A 89 -9.29 11.54 11.88
CA PHE A 89 -8.87 10.30 12.53
C PHE A 89 -9.99 9.30 12.87
N GLY A 90 -11.18 9.41 12.27
CA GLY A 90 -12.29 8.49 12.51
C GLY A 90 -13.01 8.73 13.84
N ILE A 91 -12.80 9.89 14.49
CA ILE A 91 -13.34 10.18 15.84
C ILE A 91 -14.86 10.19 15.91
N ASP A 92 -15.56 10.44 14.80
CA ASP A 92 -17.03 10.47 14.78
C ASP A 92 -17.63 9.06 14.83
N ILE A 93 -16.82 8.02 14.57
CA ILE A 93 -17.21 6.62 14.66
C ILE A 93 -16.52 5.95 15.85
N THR A 94 -15.19 5.86 15.81
CA THR A 94 -14.35 5.40 16.93
C THR A 94 -12.86 5.67 16.66
N PRO A 95 -12.10 6.15 17.67
CA PRO A 95 -10.64 6.33 17.54
C PRO A 95 -9.87 5.05 17.20
N ALA A 96 -10.46 3.87 17.46
CA ALA A 96 -9.86 2.58 17.11
C ALA A 96 -9.65 2.42 15.60
N ILE A 97 -10.41 3.14 14.76
CA ILE A 97 -10.22 3.16 13.30
C ILE A 97 -8.81 3.61 12.96
N ALA A 98 -8.32 4.71 13.58
CA ALA A 98 -7.00 5.26 13.30
C ALA A 98 -5.88 4.24 13.52
N VAL A 99 -5.94 3.51 14.64
CA VAL A 99 -4.93 2.50 15.00
C VAL A 99 -5.03 1.29 14.07
N ALA A 100 -6.23 0.79 13.84
CA ALA A 100 -6.43 -0.38 12.99
C ALA A 100 -5.98 -0.12 11.53
N THR A 101 -6.26 1.06 10.99
CA THR A 101 -5.81 1.44 9.66
C THR A 101 -4.31 1.71 9.62
N LEU A 102 -3.72 2.29 10.67
CA LEU A 102 -2.27 2.52 10.76
C LEU A 102 -1.51 1.20 10.65
N VAL A 103 -1.89 0.20 11.44
CA VAL A 103 -1.23 -1.11 11.44
C VAL A 103 -1.23 -1.72 10.03
N LEU A 104 -2.38 -1.69 9.33
CA LEU A 104 -2.48 -2.22 7.97
C LEU A 104 -1.59 -1.47 6.98
N HIS A 105 -1.51 -0.13 7.09
CA HIS A 105 -0.66 0.68 6.21
C HIS A 105 0.82 0.46 6.47
N LEU A 106 1.23 0.27 7.73
CA LEU A 106 2.62 -0.05 8.07
C LEU A 106 3.01 -1.44 7.56
N ILE A 107 2.13 -2.44 7.69
CA ILE A 107 2.36 -3.77 7.13
C ILE A 107 2.50 -3.69 5.60
N TYR A 108 1.57 -3.00 4.93
CA TYR A 108 1.63 -2.78 3.49
C TYR A 108 2.96 -2.12 3.07
N GLY A 109 3.29 -0.99 3.70
CA GLY A 109 4.50 -0.24 3.41
C GLY A 109 5.78 -1.06 3.64
N ALA A 110 5.86 -1.79 4.75
CA ALA A 110 6.99 -2.66 5.05
C ALA A 110 7.18 -3.75 3.99
N VAL A 111 6.10 -4.42 3.58
CA VAL A 111 6.13 -5.46 2.55
C VAL A 111 6.55 -4.87 1.20
N THR A 112 5.98 -3.74 0.79
CA THR A 112 6.33 -3.07 -0.46
C THR A 112 7.80 -2.65 -0.49
N GLY A 113 8.29 -2.04 0.58
CA GLY A 113 9.70 -1.62 0.67
C GLY A 113 10.67 -2.80 0.76
N TYR A 114 10.29 -3.88 1.45
CA TYR A 114 11.08 -5.11 1.50
C TYR A 114 11.20 -5.75 0.12
N LEU A 115 10.08 -5.92 -0.58
CA LEU A 115 10.09 -6.49 -1.92
C LEU A 115 10.94 -5.64 -2.85
N ALA A 116 10.72 -4.33 -2.91
CA ALA A 116 11.51 -3.44 -3.76
C ALA A 116 13.01 -3.50 -3.46
N GLY A 117 13.40 -3.51 -2.19
CA GLY A 117 14.79 -3.67 -1.78
C GLY A 117 15.40 -5.01 -2.22
N SER A 118 14.66 -6.11 -2.03
CA SER A 118 15.13 -7.45 -2.43
C SER A 118 15.33 -7.57 -3.95
N TRP A 119 14.49 -6.93 -4.75
CA TRP A 119 14.65 -6.89 -6.21
C TRP A 119 15.95 -6.19 -6.63
N LEU A 120 16.26 -5.04 -6.03
CA LEU A 120 17.50 -4.31 -6.31
C LEU A 120 18.77 -5.13 -5.98
N GLU A 121 18.74 -5.88 -4.89
CA GLU A 121 19.85 -6.77 -4.50
C GLU A 121 20.08 -7.90 -5.52
N THR A 122 18.99 -8.47 -6.07
CA THR A 122 19.09 -9.53 -7.10
C THR A 122 19.60 -9.01 -8.45
N GLU A 123 19.20 -7.81 -8.86
CA GLU A 123 19.66 -7.18 -10.11
C GLU A 123 21.15 -6.84 -10.04
N GLY A 124 21.59 -6.27 -8.91
CA GLY A 124 23.01 -6.00 -8.67
C GLY A 124 23.87 -7.27 -8.72
N SER A 125 23.41 -8.34 -8.06
CA SER A 125 24.09 -9.65 -8.04
C SER A 125 24.21 -10.27 -9.43
N SER A 126 23.14 -10.17 -10.23
CA SER A 126 23.08 -10.70 -11.60
C SER A 126 24.00 -9.94 -12.56
N GLY A 127 24.08 -8.61 -12.40
CA GLY A 127 24.99 -7.75 -13.18
C GLY A 127 26.46 -8.07 -12.93
N VAL A 128 26.84 -8.24 -11.66
CA VAL A 128 28.21 -8.60 -11.27
C VAL A 128 28.63 -9.96 -11.83
N GLN A 129 27.76 -10.98 -11.74
CA GLN A 129 28.04 -12.30 -12.32
C GLN A 129 28.22 -12.23 -13.83
N ARG A 130 27.34 -11.52 -14.55
CA ARG A 130 27.42 -11.40 -16.02
C ARG A 130 28.74 -10.77 -16.49
N ASN A 131 29.19 -9.70 -15.82
CA ASN A 131 30.47 -9.05 -16.16
C ASN A 131 31.68 -9.95 -15.87
N SER A 132 31.66 -10.69 -14.76
CA SER A 132 32.75 -11.61 -14.41
C SER A 132 32.90 -12.78 -15.40
N GLN A 133 31.78 -13.30 -15.94
CA GLN A 133 31.82 -14.35 -16.97
C GLN A 133 32.36 -13.84 -18.31
N GLN A 134 31.98 -12.63 -18.73
CA GLN A 134 32.51 -12.02 -19.96
C GLN A 134 34.01 -11.78 -19.90
N GLY A 135 34.52 -11.27 -18.77
CA GLY A 135 35.97 -11.07 -18.58
C GLY A 135 36.77 -12.38 -18.64
N ARG A 136 36.22 -13.48 -18.10
CA ARG A 136 36.85 -14.80 -18.17
C ARG A 136 36.88 -15.38 -19.59
N MET A 137 35.82 -15.20 -20.37
CA MET A 137 35.78 -15.66 -21.77
C MET A 137 36.75 -14.89 -22.67
N ALA A 138 36.94 -13.59 -22.41
CA ALA A 138 37.91 -12.78 -23.15
C ALA A 138 39.37 -13.20 -22.87
N GLN A 139 39.67 -13.66 -21.65
CA GLN A 139 41.01 -14.13 -21.28
C GLN A 139 41.34 -15.53 -21.80
N SER A 140 40.35 -16.40 -22.03
CA SER A 140 40.59 -17.75 -22.55
C SER A 140 40.84 -17.82 -24.07
N GLN A 141 40.73 -16.69 -24.78
CA GLN A 141 40.91 -16.61 -26.24
C GLN A 141 42.28 -16.04 -26.66
N ASN A 142 43.14 -15.69 -25.69
CA ASN A 142 44.52 -15.27 -25.88
C ASN A 142 45.48 -16.35 -25.38
#